data_AF-A0A0S3SRV4-F1
#
_entry.id   AF-A0A0S3SRV4-F1
#
_cell.length_a   1.000
_cell.length_b   1.000
_cell.length_c   1.000
_cell.angle_alpha   90.00
_cell.angle_beta   90.00
_cell.angle_gamma   90.00
#
_symmetry.space_group_name_H-M   'P 1'
#
loop_
_entity.id
_entity.type
_entity.pdbx_description
1 polymer ?
#
loop_
_entity_poly.entity_id
_entity_poly.type
_entity_poly.pdbx_seq_one_letter_code
_entity_poly.pdbx_strand_id
1 'polypeptide(L)' 'MKLVRHPHIVQLKEFMATKGEIFLVMEYVKGSELFTKVNKGKLSKNLARMYFQQLISIVDYCRSRGVTYRD' A
#
# COMPACT_ATOMS: atom_id res chain seq x y z
N MET A 1 5.68 -4.78 -13.31
CA MET A 1 5.56 -3.58 -12.45
C MET A 1 6.93 -3.00 -12.10
N LYS A 2 7.73 -2.54 -13.08
CA LYS A 2 9.09 -2.05 -12.80
C LYS A 2 9.17 -0.59 -12.30
N LEU A 3 8.07 0.18 -12.28
CA LEU A 3 8.12 1.63 -11.99
C LEU A 3 6.91 2.18 -11.20
N VAL A 4 6.55 1.53 -10.09
CA VAL A 4 5.74 2.18 -9.05
C VAL A 4 6.66 2.45 -7.87
N ARG A 5 7.07 3.71 -7.71
CA ARG A 5 7.90 4.18 -6.61
C ARG A 5 7.24 5.40 -5.98
N HIS A 6 6.71 5.20 -4.80
CA HIS A 6 6.00 6.22 -4.04
C HIS A 6 6.22 5.96 -2.54
N PRO A 7 6.42 6.99 -1.70
CA PRO A 7 6.74 6.81 -0.27
C PRO A 7 5.68 6.08 0.54
N HIS A 8 4.45 5.97 0.02
CA HIS A 8 3.34 5.27 0.66
C HIS A 8 2.92 3.98 -0.07
N ILE A 9 3.75 3.46 -0.99
CA ILE A 9 3.52 2.19 -1.68
C ILE A 9 4.69 1.25 -1.36
N VAL A 10 4.37 0.05 -0.88
CA VAL A 10 5.36 -1.00 -0.59
C VAL A 10 6.06 -1.41 -1.89
N GLN A 11 7.40 -1.42 -1.87
CA GLN A 11 8.18 -1.79 -3.04
C GLN A 11 8.27 -3.32 -3.21
N LEU A 12 7.95 -3.81 -4.41
CA LEU A 12 8.34 -5.14 -4.86
C LEU A 12 9.83 -5.14 -5.21
N LYS A 13 10.62 -5.97 -4.51
CA LYS A 13 12.06 -6.13 -4.73
C LYS A 13 12.35 -7.24 -5.73
N GLU A 14 11.68 -8.38 -5.62
CA GLU A 14 11.91 -9.54 -6.49
C GLU A 14 10.62 -10.30 -6.76
N PHE A 15 10.57 -10.92 -7.94
CA PHE A 15 9.48 -11.77 -8.40
C PHE A 15 10.09 -13.11 -8.82
N MET A 16 9.59 -14.21 -8.26
CA MET A 16 9.97 -15.56 -8.61
C MET A 16 8.72 -16.37 -8.90
N ALA A 17 8.82 -17.33 -9.82
CA ALA A 17 7.72 -18.22 -10.16
C ALA A 17 8.24 -19.64 -10.38
N THR A 18 7.48 -20.62 -9.91
CA THR A 18 7.66 -22.04 -10.23
C THR A 18 6.44 -22.53 -11.02
N LYS A 19 6.39 -23.84 -11.33
CA LYS A 19 5.28 -24.41 -12.11
C LYS A 19 3.90 -24.24 -11.45
N GLY A 20 3.85 -24.04 -10.12
CA GLY A 20 2.59 -23.93 -9.38
C GLY A 20 2.48 -22.75 -8.43
N GLU A 21 3.55 -21.98 -8.23
CA GLU A 21 3.60 -20.97 -7.16
C GLU A 21 4.24 -19.67 -7.65
N ILE A 22 3.76 -18.55 -7.10
CA ILE A 22 4.30 -17.21 -7.32
C ILE A 22 4.80 -16.68 -5.99
N PHE A 23 6.04 -16.18 -5.99
CA PHE A 23 6.67 -15.59 -4.82
C PHE A 23 6.96 -14.11 -5.08
N LEU A 24 6.54 -13.26 -4.15
CA LEU A 24 6.75 -11.82 -4.18
C LEU A 24 7.63 -11.42 -3.00
N VAL A 25 8.84 -10.95 -3.27
CA VAL A 25 9.73 -10.40 -2.24
C VAL A 25 9.49 -8.90 -2.17
N MET A 26 8.99 -8.42 -1.03
CA MET A 26 8.58 -7.04 -0.83
C MET A 26 9.27 -6.43 0.39
N GLU A 27 9.17 -5.10 0.53
CA GLU A 27 9.65 -4.42 1.75
C GLU A 27 8.90 -4.91 2.99
N TYR A 28 9.66 -5.18 4.04
CA TYR A 28 9.09 -5.50 5.34
C TYR A 28 8.58 -4.22 6.02
N VAL A 29 7.27 -4.13 6.21
CA VAL A 29 6.64 -3.02 6.94
C VAL A 29 6.42 -3.44 8.39
N LYS A 30 7.17 -2.82 9.30
CA LYS A 30 7.01 -3.05 10.75
C LYS A 30 5.71 -2.41 11.25
N GLY A 31 4.94 -3.15 12.05
CA GLY A 31 3.73 -2.66 12.71
C GLY A 31 2.50 -3.49 12.38
N SER A 32 1.31 -2.92 12.62
CA SER A 32 0.03 -3.54 12.28
C SER A 32 -0.66 -2.78 11.16
N GLU A 33 -1.62 -3.45 10.52
CA GLU A 33 -2.48 -2.88 9.51
C GLU A 33 -3.37 -1.76 10.07
N LEU A 34 -3.83 -0.88 9.17
CA LEU A 34 -4.78 0.18 9.51
C LEU A 34 -6.10 -0.42 10.03
N PHE A 35 -6.55 -1.54 9.46
CA PHE A 35 -7.77 -2.22 9.88
C PHE A 35 -7.72 -2.63 11.37
N THR A 36 -6.59 -3.19 11.82
CA THR A 36 -6.38 -3.50 13.25
C THR A 36 -6.47 -2.26 14.13
N LYS A 37 -6.03 -1.08 13.65
CA LYS A 37 -6.13 0.17 14.41
C LYS A 37 -7.57 0.65 14.52
N VAL A 38 -8.33 0.58 13.43
CA VAL A 38 -9.74 1.03 13.39
C VAL A 38 -10.65 0.09 14.19
N ASN A 39 -10.35 -1.21 14.22
CA ASN A 39 -11.11 -2.17 15.02
C ASN A 39 -10.98 -1.95 16.54
N LYS A 40 -9.92 -1.28 16.99
CA LYS A 40 -9.75 -0.92 18.41
C LYS A 40 -10.55 0.32 18.82
N GLY A 41 -11.14 1.04 17.86
CA GLY A 41 -11.92 2.23 18.09
C GLY A 41 -11.67 3.32 17.04
N LYS A 42 -12.41 4.43 17.17
CA LYS A 42 -12.31 5.57 16.25
C LYS A 42 -10.93 6.23 16.35
N LEU A 43 -10.34 6.54 15.20
CA LEU A 43 -9.14 7.36 15.13
C LEU A 43 -9.48 8.83 15.46
N SER A 44 -8.51 9.55 16.01
CA SER A 44 -8.63 11.00 16.15
C SER A 44 -8.72 11.67 14.78
N LYS A 45 -9.41 12.82 14.69
CA LYS A 45 -9.57 13.55 13.42
C LYS A 45 -8.23 13.84 12.74
N ASN A 46 -7.21 14.20 13.50
CA ASN A 46 -5.88 14.50 12.97
C ASN A 46 -5.21 13.25 12.37
N LEU A 47 -5.31 12.11 13.06
CA LEU A 47 -4.71 10.86 12.59
C LEU A 47 -5.46 10.31 11.36
N ALA A 48 -6.79 10.38 11.37
CA ALA A 48 -7.62 10.03 10.23
C ALA A 48 -7.29 10.88 8.99
N ARG A 49 -7.14 12.20 9.16
CA ARG A 49 -6.73 13.13 8.10
C ARG A 49 -5.38 12.72 7.49
N MET A 50 -4.40 12.42 8.34
CA MET A 50 -3.06 12.02 7.90
C MET A 50 -3.11 10.75 7.03
N TYR A 51 -3.76 9.68 7.49
CA TYR A 51 -3.89 8.46 6.68
C TYR A 51 -4.65 8.70 5.37
N PHE A 52 -5.71 9.51 5.42
CA PHE A 52 -6.47 9.82 4.22
C PHE A 52 -5.66 10.57 3.16
N GLN A 53 -4.82 11.52 3.59
CA GLN A 53 -3.88 12.23 2.69
C GLN A 53 -2.87 11.26 2.05
N GLN A 54 -2.34 10.30 2.83
CA GLN A 54 -1.46 9.26 2.29
C GLN A 54 -2.17 8.41 1.23
N LEU A 55 -3.42 8.00 1.50
CA LEU A 55 -4.22 7.20 0.56
C LEU A 55 -4.52 7.96 -0.74
N ILE A 56 -4.96 9.22 -0.65
CA ILE A 56 -5.19 10.04 -1.84
C ILE A 56 -3.93 10.20 -2.66
N SER A 57 -2.80 10.45 -2.00
CA SER A 57 -1.48 10.57 -2.65
C SER A 57 -1.11 9.30 -3.42
N ILE A 58 -1.41 8.11 -2.88
CA ILE A 58 -1.22 6.83 -3.59
C ILE A 58 -2.14 6.73 -4.81
N VAL A 59 -3.44 7.02 -4.64
CA VAL A 59 -4.44 6.89 -5.71
C VAL A 59 -4.11 7.81 -6.87
N ASP A 60 -3.74 9.06 -6.58
CA ASP A 60 -3.31 10.03 -7.60
C ASP A 60 -2.03 9.57 -8.33
N TYR A 61 -1.04 9.07 -7.59
CA TYR A 61 0.17 8.51 -8.16
C TYR A 61 -0.10 7.33 -9.10
N CYS A 62 -1.00 6.43 -8.71
CA CYS A 62 -1.38 5.27 -9.53
C CYS A 62 -2.18 5.70 -10.77
N ARG A 63 -3.15 6.60 -10.59
CA ARG A 63 -4.00 7.10 -11.67
C ARG A 63 -3.21 7.80 -12.76
N SER A 64 -2.23 8.64 -12.38
CA SER A 64 -1.33 9.30 -13.34
C SER A 64 -0.46 8.33 -14.16
N ARG A 65 -0.40 7.05 -13.77
CA ARG A 65 0.30 5.96 -14.47
C ARG A 65 -0.65 4.96 -15.12
N GLY A 66 -1.93 5.29 -15.25
CA GLY A 66 -2.94 4.42 -15.84
C GLY A 66 -3.29 3.20 -14.98
N VAL A 67 -2.94 3.20 -13.69
CA VAL A 67 -3.27 2.12 -12.75
C VAL A 67 -4.43 2.58 -11.87
N THR A 68 -5.50 1.78 -11.82
CA THR A 68 -6.65 2.01 -10.94
C THR A 68 -6.65 0.97 -9.82
N TYR A 69 -6.71 1.44 -8.58
CA TYR A 69 -6.98 0.59 -7.43
C TYR A 69 -8.47 0.22 -7.43
N ARG A 70 -8.81 -1.07 -7.26
CA ARG A 70 -10.17 -1.59 -7.52
C ARG A 70 -10.90 -2.19 -6.32
N ASP A 71 -10.24 -2.35 -5.17
CA ASP A 71 -10.80 -3.03 -4.00
C ASP A 71 -10.52 -2.25 -2.72
#